data_AF-A0A6J5ZME3-F1
#
_entry.id   AF-A0A6J5ZME3-F1
#
_cell.length_a   1.000
_cell.length_b   1.000
_cell.length_c   1.000
_cell.angle_alpha   90.00
_cell.angle_beta   90.00
_cell.angle_gamma   90.00
#
_symmetry.space_group_name_H-M   'P 1'
#
loop_
_entity.id
_entity.type
_entity.pdbx_description
1 polymer ?
#
loop_
_entity_poly.entity_id
_entity_poly.type
_entity_poly.pdbx_seq_one_letter_code
_entity_poly.pdbx_strand_id
1 'polypeptide(L)' 'MPNTSTYALTNVTLPYAVALANKGWKQALKDDKALALGLNTHAGKVTYPAVAEAFGYELLKLEDALA' A
#
# COMPACT_ATOMS: atom_id res chain seq x y z
N MET A 1 7.36 -14.97 20.75
CA MET A 1 7.94 -15.75 19.63
C MET A 1 8.23 -14.84 18.43
N PRO A 2 9.17 -13.87 18.55
CA PRO A 2 9.44 -12.93 17.46
C PRO A 2 10.18 -13.55 16.26
N ASN A 3 10.96 -14.61 16.49
CA ASN A 3 11.83 -15.19 15.45
C ASN A 3 11.01 -15.85 14.33
N THR A 4 10.07 -16.74 14.67
CA THR A 4 9.25 -17.44 13.69
C THR A 4 8.30 -16.49 12.94
N SER A 5 7.69 -15.54 13.64
CA SER A 5 6.78 -14.55 13.01
C SER A 5 7.51 -13.59 12.08
N THR A 6 8.76 -13.23 12.39
CA THR A 6 9.58 -12.37 11.51
C THR A 6 9.83 -13.07 10.19
N TYR A 7 10.34 -14.30 10.19
CA TYR A 7 10.58 -15.05 8.95
C TYR A 7 9.30 -15.28 8.15
N ALA A 8 8.18 -15.60 8.82
CA ALA A 8 6.90 -15.77 8.16
C ALA A 8 6.43 -14.48 7.46
N LEU A 9 6.52 -13.33 8.15
CA LEU A 9 6.13 -12.05 7.59
C LEU A 9 7.07 -11.62 6.44
N THR A 10 8.38 -11.66 6.66
CA THR A 10 9.36 -11.19 5.67
C THR A 10 9.35 -12.03 4.40
N ASN A 11 9.14 -13.35 4.49
CA ASN A 11 9.00 -14.18 3.29
C ASN A 11 7.83 -13.74 2.39
N VAL A 12 6.76 -13.21 2.98
CA VAL A 12 5.58 -12.74 2.23
C VAL A 12 5.75 -11.28 1.78
N THR A 13 6.41 -10.43 2.58
CA THR A 13 6.52 -8.99 2.30
C THR A 13 7.73 -8.63 1.43
N LEU A 14 8.78 -9.45 1.42
CA LEU A 14 10.03 -9.17 0.69
C LEU A 14 9.82 -8.96 -0.82
N PRO A 15 8.99 -9.74 -1.54
CA PRO A 15 8.73 -9.49 -2.95
C PRO A 15 8.16 -8.09 -3.22
N TYR A 16 7.23 -7.62 -2.38
CA TYR A 16 6.67 -6.27 -2.48
C TYR A 16 7.71 -5.19 -2.17
N ALA A 17 8.54 -5.40 -1.14
CA ALA A 17 9.61 -4.47 -0.79
C ALA A 17 10.63 -4.29 -1.94
N VAL A 18 11.00 -5.40 -2.60
CA VAL A 18 11.90 -5.36 -3.77
C VAL A 18 11.24 -4.66 -4.97
N ALA A 19 9.95 -4.92 -5.22
CA ALA A 19 9.22 -4.24 -6.29
C ALA A 19 9.14 -2.72 -6.06
N LEU A 20 8.85 -2.29 -4.83
CA LEU A 20 8.84 -0.88 -4.43
C LEU A 20 10.22 -0.24 -4.60
N ALA A 21 11.29 -0.92 -4.18
CA ALA A 21 12.65 -0.41 -4.29
C ALA A 21 13.10 -0.23 -5.75
N ASN A 22 12.77 -1.18 -6.63
CA ASN A 22 13.21 -1.17 -8.02
C ASN A 22 12.40 -0.22 -8.92
N LYS A 23 11.08 -0.10 -8.67
CA LYS A 23 10.15 0.59 -9.58
C LYS A 23 9.59 1.90 -9.01
N GLY A 24 9.79 2.15 -7.72
CA GLY A 24 9.03 3.15 -6.98
C GLY A 24 7.58 2.71 -6.75
N TRP A 25 6.91 3.41 -5.84
CA TRP A 25 5.56 3.03 -5.41
C TRP A 25 4.53 3.10 -6.55
N LYS A 26 4.52 4.17 -7.35
CA LYS A 26 3.47 4.39 -8.34
C LYS A 26 3.44 3.29 -9.41
N GLN A 27 4.61 2.90 -9.92
CA GLN A 27 4.68 1.81 -10.91
C GLN A 27 4.47 0.45 -10.26
N ALA A 28 5.03 0.20 -9.06
CA ALA A 28 4.81 -1.06 -8.36
C ALA A 28 3.32 -1.32 -8.06
N LEU A 29 2.56 -0.28 -7.69
CA LEU A 29 1.11 -0.37 -7.46
C LEU A 29 0.31 -0.52 -8.77
N LYS A 30 0.77 0.08 -9.88
CA LYS A 30 0.15 -0.16 -11.19
C LYS A 30 0.33 -1.61 -11.66
N ASP A 31 1.49 -2.19 -11.37
CA ASP A 31 1.84 -3.55 -11.78
C ASP A 31 1.20 -4.63 -10.89
N ASP A 32 0.90 -4.31 -9.63
CA ASP A 32 0.38 -5.26 -8.65
C ASP A 32 -0.86 -4.70 -7.92
N LYS A 33 -2.03 -5.25 -8.27
CA LYS A 33 -3.31 -4.87 -7.67
C LYS A 33 -3.38 -5.16 -6.17
N ALA A 34 -2.76 -6.24 -5.69
CA ALA A 34 -2.78 -6.56 -4.26
C ALA A 34 -1.98 -5.52 -3.48
N LEU A 35 -0.83 -5.10 -4.01
CA LEU A 35 -0.04 -4.01 -3.45
C LEU A 35 -0.80 -2.67 -3.51
N ALA A 36 -1.52 -2.41 -4.61
CA ALA A 36 -2.32 -1.20 -4.78
C ALA A 36 -3.40 -1.03 -3.72
N LEU A 37 -4.07 -2.13 -3.34
CA LEU A 37 -5.07 -2.13 -2.28
C LEU A 37 -4.48 -1.82 -0.89
N GLY A 38 -3.16 -1.91 -0.73
CA GLY A 38 -2.45 -1.54 0.50
C GLY A 38 -2.19 -0.04 0.68
N LEU A 39 -2.48 0.81 -0.33
CA LEU A 39 -2.26 2.25 -0.22
C LEU A 39 -3.36 2.90 0.64
N ASN A 40 -2.97 3.43 1.80
CA ASN A 40 -3.89 4.12 2.71
C ASN A 40 -3.84 5.65 2.60
N THR A 41 -2.68 6.22 2.32
CA THR A 41 -2.49 7.68 2.27
C THR A 41 -1.48 8.08 1.20
N HIS A 42 -1.70 9.26 0.61
CA HIS A 42 -0.75 9.91 -0.29
C HIS A 42 -0.98 11.43 -0.31
N ALA A 43 0.11 12.21 -0.28
CA ALA A 43 0.08 13.67 -0.40
C ALA A 43 -0.95 14.38 0.53
N GLY A 44 -1.06 13.91 1.78
CA GLY A 44 -2.01 14.45 2.76
C GLY A 44 -3.47 14.01 2.59
N LYS A 45 -3.76 13.14 1.62
CA LYS A 45 -5.09 12.58 1.37
C LYS A 45 -5.18 11.10 1.75
N VAL A 46 -6.37 10.65 2.10
CA VAL A 46 -6.66 9.24 2.41
C VAL A 46 -7.17 8.54 1.15
N THR A 47 -6.64 7.36 0.85
CA THR A 47 -7.05 6.55 -0.30
C THR A 47 -7.85 5.30 0.08
N TYR A 48 -7.90 4.97 1.37
CA TYR A 48 -8.63 3.81 1.86
C TYR A 48 -10.02 4.18 2.40
N PRO A 49 -11.12 3.68 1.81
CA PRO A 49 -12.48 4.12 2.10
C PRO A 49 -12.88 4.01 3.58
N ALA A 50 -12.57 2.88 4.23
CA ALA A 50 -13.00 2.68 5.62
C ALA A 50 -12.29 3.62 6.60
N VAL A 51 -11.06 4.06 6.30
CA VAL A 51 -10.36 5.07 7.10
C VAL A 51 -10.97 6.46 6.85
N ALA A 52 -11.29 6.78 5.59
CA ALA A 52 -11.95 8.04 5.27
C ALA A 52 -13.30 8.17 5.97
N GLU A 53 -14.11 7.10 5.95
CA GLU A 53 -15.42 7.04 6.62
C GLU A 53 -15.29 7.14 8.14
N ALA A 54 -14.39 6.36 8.75
CA ALA A 54 -14.24 6.33 10.21
C ALA A 54 -13.81 7.66 10.83
N PHE A 55 -13.07 8.49 10.09
CA PHE A 55 -12.49 9.74 10.59
C PHE A 55 -13.02 11.00 9.88
N GLY A 56 -13.96 10.86 8.94
CA GLY A 56 -14.55 11.99 8.20
C GLY A 56 -13.58 12.70 7.25
N TYR A 57 -12.61 11.97 6.69
CA TYR A 57 -11.64 12.53 5.74
C TYR A 57 -12.14 12.48 4.29
N GLU A 58 -11.62 13.39 3.46
CA GLU A 58 -11.81 13.32 2.01
C GLU A 58 -11.12 12.08 1.44
N LEU A 59 -11.86 11.28 0.68
CA LEU A 59 -11.35 10.11 -0.03
C LEU A 59 -10.79 10.50 -1.39
N LEU A 60 -9.49 10.33 -1.57
CA LEU A 60 -8.83 10.31 -2.88
C LEU A 60 -8.99 8.92 -3.48
N LYS A 61 -9.53 8.79 -4.69
CA LYS A 61 -9.61 7.46 -5.33
C LYS A 61 -8.20 6.97 -5.67
N LEU A 62 -8.01 5.66 -5.55
CA LEU A 62 -6.74 5.02 -5.88
C LEU A 62 -6.29 5.32 -7.32
N GLU A 63 -7.24 5.36 -8.26
CA GLU A 63 -6.99 5.70 -9.66
C GLU A 63 -6.41 7.12 -9.81
N ASP A 64 -6.96 8.09 -9.07
CA ASP A 64 -6.48 9.48 -9.07
C ASP A 64 -5.09 9.60 -8.42
N ALA A 65 -4.80 8.79 -7.40
CA ALA A 65 -3.48 8.73 -6.79
C ALA A 65 -2.42 8.11 -7.73
N LEU A 66 -2.86 7.19 -8.60
CA LEU A 66 -2.00 6.49 -9.56
C LEU A 66 -1.95 7.19 -10.93
N ALA A 67 -2.78 8.18 -11.21
CA ALA A 67 -2.77 8.95 -12.45
C ALA A 67 -1.42 9.63 -12.69
#